data_AF-A0A926PDD8-F1
#
_entry.id   AF-A0A926PDD8-F1
#
_cell.length_a   1.000
_cell.length_b   1.000
_cell.length_c   1.000
_cell.angle_alpha   90.00
_cell.angle_beta   90.00
_cell.angle_gamma   90.00
#
_symmetry.space_group_name_H-M   'P 1'
#
loop_
_entity.id
_entity.type
_entity.pdbx_description
1 polymer ?
#
loop_
_entity_poly.entity_id
_entity_poly.type
_entity_poly.pdbx_seq_one_letter_code
_entity_poly.pdbx_strand_id
1 'polypeptide(L)'
;MKFFLNIVEWLQKNFRPPSAFSWETLILLSLFSYYMALLASDIGFTRNLLLNLAWIFLILGVFWGTTATNQLRIGYDEKKEKDGFPLSPWITGALVSIYIFGGPTGEVSKEALIYWPVISAIIAAIPDFVNDRLRPTKPPLHKRQNLVILFGTQILISCWFQFYFVAQDWLTQYPSLAIDDFSQSAFVTKLASSESVIPRGELLLNAMEPKLAQQLNAKPWSVVERSLLQEEREKLIDTVAQQAKQQITTVEEDNLWGVVSGVSSRSAGYNLELRAVWQGPRALPQEYSQTKTCQIIQVPTTTNSPNTQPGQPPTFISRFECEPVRGWGIDEPIIANDSFLQ
;
A
#
# COMPACT_ATOMS: atom_id res chain seq x y z
N MET A 1 -8.95 18.93 35.68
CA MET A 1 -10.06 18.63 36.61
C MET A 1 -11.44 18.94 36.04
N LYS A 2 -11.73 20.18 35.58
CA LYS A 2 -13.06 20.53 35.01
C LYS A 2 -13.50 19.69 33.79
N PHE A 3 -12.54 19.32 32.93
CA PHE A 3 -12.82 18.45 31.77
C PHE A 3 -13.26 17.03 32.16
N PHE A 4 -12.60 16.45 33.16
CA PHE A 4 -12.98 15.14 33.72
C PHE A 4 -14.33 15.19 34.41
N LEU A 5 -14.62 16.26 35.17
CA LEU A 5 -15.93 16.44 35.79
C LEU A 5 -17.04 16.60 34.75
N ASN A 6 -16.82 17.36 33.67
CA ASN A 6 -17.77 17.48 32.57
C ASN A 6 -17.98 16.16 31.82
N ILE A 7 -16.92 15.35 31.62
CA ILE A 7 -17.03 14.02 31.02
C ILE A 7 -17.82 13.08 31.93
N VAL A 8 -17.56 13.11 33.23
CA VAL A 8 -18.27 12.28 34.22
C VAL A 8 -19.73 12.69 34.33
N GLU A 9 -20.04 14.00 34.35
CA GLU A 9 -21.42 14.50 34.36
C GLU A 9 -22.16 14.19 33.05
N TRP A 10 -21.48 14.28 31.90
CA TRP A 10 -22.02 13.89 30.61
C TRP A 10 -22.30 12.37 30.55
N LEU A 11 -21.36 11.54 31.01
CA LEU A 11 -21.56 10.09 31.15
C LEU A 11 -22.70 9.78 32.12
N GLN A 12 -22.75 10.41 33.28
CA GLN A 12 -23.78 10.13 34.29
C GLN A 12 -25.18 10.55 33.83
N LYS A 13 -25.29 11.54 32.93
CA LYS A 13 -26.57 12.01 32.38
C LYS A 13 -27.04 11.18 31.18
N ASN A 14 -26.13 10.68 30.34
CA ASN A 14 -26.46 9.91 29.13
C ASN A 14 -26.42 8.38 29.32
N PHE A 15 -25.72 7.87 30.33
CA PHE A 15 -25.47 6.43 30.57
C PHE A 15 -26.06 5.94 31.90
N ARG A 16 -27.11 6.58 32.42
CA ARG A 16 -27.81 6.10 33.62
C ARG A 16 -28.81 5.03 33.19
N PRO A 17 -28.53 3.73 33.39
CA PRO A 17 -29.38 2.69 32.84
C PRO A 17 -30.78 2.76 33.44
N PRO A 18 -31.85 2.74 32.62
CA PRO A 18 -33.22 2.76 33.12
C PRO A 18 -33.59 1.45 33.86
N SER A 19 -32.83 0.37 33.65
CA SER A 19 -32.95 -0.91 34.37
C SER A 19 -31.63 -1.71 34.34
N ALA A 20 -31.45 -2.67 35.25
CA ALA A 20 -30.23 -3.50 35.31
C ALA A 20 -30.01 -4.40 34.08
N PHE A 21 -31.05 -4.63 33.28
CA PHE A 21 -31.01 -5.39 32.02
C PHE A 21 -31.20 -4.47 30.82
N SER A 22 -30.21 -3.64 30.52
CA SER A 22 -30.19 -2.78 29.33
C SER A 22 -28.91 -2.96 28.52
N TRP A 23 -28.96 -2.62 27.23
CA TRP A 23 -27.77 -2.63 26.38
C TRP A 23 -26.67 -1.67 26.89
N GLU A 24 -27.06 -0.61 27.61
CA GLU A 24 -26.14 0.34 28.23
C GLU A 24 -25.28 -0.31 29.33
N THR A 25 -25.83 -1.29 30.08
CA THR A 25 -25.04 -2.00 31.11
C THR A 25 -23.96 -2.88 30.49
N LEU A 26 -24.22 -3.48 29.31
CA LEU A 26 -23.21 -4.24 28.57
C LEU A 26 -22.06 -3.34 28.08
N ILE A 27 -22.37 -2.16 27.55
CA ILE A 27 -21.32 -1.20 27.16
C ILE A 27 -20.52 -0.73 28.38
N LEU A 28 -21.18 -0.48 29.51
CA LEU A 28 -20.50 -0.08 30.74
C LEU A 28 -19.62 -1.22 31.30
N LEU A 29 -20.08 -2.46 31.23
CA LEU A 29 -19.28 -3.65 31.56
C LEU A 29 -18.07 -3.81 30.63
N SER A 30 -18.22 -3.50 29.35
CA SER A 30 -17.10 -3.46 28.39
C SER A 30 -16.05 -2.44 28.82
N LEU A 31 -16.48 -1.19 29.06
CA LEU A 31 -15.57 -0.12 29.50
C LEU A 31 -14.90 -0.44 30.83
N PHE A 32 -15.65 -1.01 31.78
CA PHE A 32 -15.11 -1.46 33.05
C PHE A 32 -14.07 -2.58 32.87
N SER A 33 -14.37 -3.58 32.04
CA SER A 33 -13.45 -4.70 31.77
C SER A 33 -12.18 -4.21 31.08
N TYR A 34 -12.29 -3.28 30.12
CA TYR A 34 -11.15 -2.64 29.48
C TYR A 34 -10.30 -1.85 30.48
N TYR A 35 -10.94 -1.06 31.35
CA TYR A 35 -10.25 -0.30 32.39
C TYR A 35 -9.50 -1.22 33.37
N MET A 36 -10.15 -2.31 33.82
CA MET A 36 -9.52 -3.30 34.67
C MET A 36 -8.37 -4.01 33.96
N ALA A 37 -8.45 -4.23 32.64
CA ALA A 37 -7.35 -4.80 31.87
C ALA A 37 -6.11 -3.90 31.83
N LEU A 38 -6.29 -2.58 31.83
CA LEU A 38 -5.19 -1.61 31.92
C LEU A 38 -4.52 -1.64 33.29
N LEU A 39 -5.29 -1.80 34.38
CA LEU A 39 -4.76 -1.91 35.74
C LEU A 39 -4.06 -3.25 36.00
N ALA A 40 -4.49 -4.32 35.33
CA ALA A 40 -3.93 -5.66 35.47
C ALA A 40 -2.74 -5.93 34.53
N SER A 41 -1.99 -4.90 34.12
CA SER A 41 -0.92 -4.98 33.11
C SER A 41 0.15 -6.04 33.38
N ASP A 42 0.37 -6.37 34.65
CA ASP A 42 1.50 -7.19 35.10
C ASP A 42 1.22 -8.70 34.98
N ILE A 43 -0.03 -9.11 34.72
CA ILE A 43 -0.44 -10.51 34.57
C ILE A 43 -1.05 -10.71 33.17
N GLY A 44 -0.24 -11.20 32.23
CA GLY A 44 -0.63 -11.33 30.82
C GLY A 44 -1.92 -12.12 30.57
N PHE A 45 -2.16 -13.19 31.33
CA PHE A 45 -3.40 -13.98 31.21
C PHE A 45 -4.64 -13.18 31.63
N THR A 46 -4.62 -12.56 32.81
CA THR A 46 -5.76 -11.78 33.34
C THR A 46 -6.09 -10.61 32.44
N ARG A 47 -5.06 -9.91 31.94
CA ARG A 47 -5.22 -8.82 30.96
C ARG A 47 -5.93 -9.31 29.70
N ASN A 48 -5.47 -10.43 29.11
CA ASN A 48 -6.08 -10.97 27.89
C ASN A 48 -7.53 -11.41 28.11
N LEU A 49 -7.84 -12.04 29.25
CA LEU A 49 -9.21 -12.43 29.58
C LEU A 49 -10.13 -11.20 29.69
N LEU A 50 -9.68 -10.15 30.39
CA LEU A 50 -10.43 -8.91 30.56
C LEU A 50 -10.64 -8.16 29.24
N LEU A 51 -9.64 -8.12 28.36
CA LEU A 51 -9.78 -7.54 27.02
C LEU A 51 -10.79 -8.32 26.18
N ASN A 52 -10.77 -9.66 26.23
CA ASN A 52 -11.75 -10.48 25.53
C ASN A 52 -13.17 -10.24 26.04
N LEU A 53 -13.36 -10.19 27.36
CA LEU A 53 -14.65 -9.87 27.97
C LEU A 53 -15.12 -8.47 27.58
N ALA A 54 -14.21 -7.49 27.55
CA ALA A 54 -14.53 -6.14 27.10
C ALA A 54 -15.11 -6.16 25.67
N TRP A 55 -14.43 -6.80 24.73
CA TRP A 55 -14.90 -6.94 23.35
C TRP A 55 -16.23 -7.67 23.23
N ILE A 56 -16.41 -8.79 23.94
CA ILE A 56 -17.66 -9.56 23.91
C ILE A 56 -18.83 -8.70 24.42
N PHE A 57 -18.66 -8.01 25.56
CA PHE A 57 -19.69 -7.13 26.09
C PHE A 57 -19.97 -5.94 25.18
N LEU A 58 -18.94 -5.40 24.51
CA LEU A 58 -19.11 -4.33 23.54
C LEU A 58 -19.95 -4.79 22.33
N ILE A 59 -19.59 -5.93 21.73
CA ILE A 59 -20.29 -6.48 20.56
C ILE A 59 -21.75 -6.77 20.90
N LEU A 60 -22.00 -7.42 22.04
CA LEU A 60 -23.37 -7.72 22.49
C LEU A 60 -24.16 -6.46 22.83
N GLY A 61 -23.53 -5.49 23.50
CA GLY A 61 -24.14 -4.20 23.83
C GLY A 61 -24.51 -3.40 22.59
N VAL A 62 -23.62 -3.33 21.60
CA VAL A 62 -23.88 -2.65 20.32
C VAL A 62 -24.94 -3.41 19.50
N PHE A 63 -24.87 -4.74 19.42
CA PHE A 63 -25.88 -5.53 18.71
C PHE A 63 -27.27 -5.35 19.31
N TRP A 64 -27.38 -5.43 20.63
CA TRP A 64 -28.66 -5.22 21.29
C TRP A 64 -29.12 -3.77 21.17
N GLY A 65 -28.25 -2.79 21.43
CA GLY A 65 -28.60 -1.37 21.36
C GLY A 65 -29.07 -0.94 19.97
N THR A 66 -28.36 -1.35 18.92
CA THR A 66 -28.71 -1.01 17.53
C THR A 66 -29.96 -1.74 17.04
N THR A 67 -30.23 -2.94 17.55
CA THR A 67 -31.44 -3.71 17.20
C THR A 67 -32.67 -3.23 17.99
N ALA A 68 -32.52 -2.89 19.27
CA ALA A 68 -33.61 -2.43 20.12
C ALA A 68 -34.11 -1.02 19.76
N THR A 69 -33.20 -0.14 19.33
CA THR A 69 -33.54 1.23 18.96
C THR A 69 -34.21 1.34 17.59
N ASN A 70 -34.08 0.35 16.69
CA ASN A 70 -34.65 0.32 15.33
C ASN A 70 -34.39 1.55 14.43
N GLN A 71 -33.63 2.55 14.89
CA GLN A 71 -33.43 3.86 14.26
C GLN A 71 -32.33 3.86 13.18
N LEU A 72 -31.44 2.85 13.18
CA LEU A 72 -30.33 2.77 12.23
C LEU A 72 -30.72 1.97 10.99
N ARG A 73 -31.56 2.57 10.14
CA ARG A 73 -31.97 2.01 8.83
C ARG A 73 -31.70 3.00 7.70
N ILE A 74 -31.11 2.53 6.61
CA ILE A 74 -30.96 3.34 5.39
C ILE A 74 -32.29 3.29 4.62
N GLY A 75 -32.82 4.46 4.24
CA GLY A 75 -34.09 4.58 3.52
C GLY A 75 -35.35 4.57 4.41
N TYR A 76 -35.20 4.98 5.68
CA TYR A 76 -36.30 5.03 6.65
C TYR A 76 -37.40 6.03 6.21
N ASP A 77 -38.63 5.53 6.03
CA ASP A 77 -39.84 6.35 5.92
C ASP A 77 -40.59 6.30 7.26
N GLU A 78 -40.74 7.45 7.89
CA GLU A 78 -41.40 7.61 9.20
C GLU A 78 -42.84 7.07 9.20
N LYS A 79 -43.47 6.95 8.02
CA LYS A 79 -44.83 6.41 7.86
C LYS A 79 -44.90 4.88 7.79
N LYS A 80 -43.76 4.19 7.63
CA LYS A 80 -43.70 2.72 7.58
C LYS A 80 -42.57 2.23 8.48
N GLU A 81 -42.93 1.90 9.71
CA GLU A 81 -42.07 1.39 10.81
C GLU A 81 -41.16 0.18 10.44
N LYS A 82 -41.32 -0.40 9.23
CA LYS A 82 -40.63 -1.61 8.76
C LYS A 82 -39.88 -1.46 7.43
N ASP A 83 -39.92 -0.30 6.76
CA ASP A 83 -39.21 -0.13 5.48
C ASP A 83 -37.81 0.47 5.71
N GLY A 84 -36.78 -0.25 5.27
CA GLY A 84 -35.38 0.20 5.33
C GLY A 84 -34.38 -0.92 5.59
N PHE A 85 -33.16 -0.77 5.08
CA PHE A 85 -32.08 -1.75 5.25
C PHE A 85 -31.47 -1.63 6.67
N PRO A 86 -31.46 -2.69 7.50
CA PRO A 86 -30.92 -2.62 8.85
C PRO A 86 -29.39 -2.51 8.84
N LEU A 87 -28.86 -1.42 9.39
CA LEU A 87 -27.42 -1.23 9.56
C LEU A 87 -26.85 -1.96 10.78
N SER A 88 -27.71 -2.41 11.70
CA SER A 88 -27.29 -3.13 12.91
C SER A 88 -26.36 -4.32 12.61
N PRO A 89 -26.71 -5.26 11.70
CA PRO A 89 -25.83 -6.36 11.34
C PRO A 89 -24.50 -5.92 10.71
N TRP A 90 -24.48 -4.79 10.01
CA TRP A 90 -23.26 -4.22 9.42
C TRP A 90 -22.32 -3.68 10.48
N ILE A 91 -22.82 -2.85 11.41
CA ILE A 91 -21.99 -2.28 12.49
C ILE A 91 -21.44 -3.39 13.39
N THR A 92 -22.28 -4.36 13.73
CA THR A 92 -21.89 -5.49 14.58
C THR A 92 -20.95 -6.44 13.87
N GLY A 93 -21.17 -6.71 12.58
CA GLY A 93 -20.23 -7.45 11.75
C GLY A 93 -18.87 -6.78 11.67
N ALA A 94 -18.80 -5.44 11.62
CA ALA A 94 -17.53 -4.70 11.62
C ALA A 94 -16.77 -4.95 12.93
N LEU A 95 -17.45 -4.80 14.07
CA LEU A 95 -16.85 -5.03 15.38
C LEU A 95 -16.38 -6.47 15.57
N VAL A 96 -17.17 -7.45 15.12
CA VAL A 96 -16.79 -8.87 15.16
C VAL A 96 -15.58 -9.15 14.27
N SER A 97 -15.54 -8.55 13.08
CA SER A 97 -14.43 -8.73 12.13
C SER A 97 -13.14 -8.13 12.68
N ILE A 98 -13.20 -6.93 13.26
CA ILE A 98 -12.07 -6.29 13.94
C ILE A 98 -11.64 -7.11 15.17
N TYR A 99 -12.58 -7.69 15.92
CA TYR A 99 -12.24 -8.51 17.08
C TYR A 99 -11.51 -9.81 16.69
N ILE A 100 -11.96 -10.49 15.63
CA ILE A 100 -11.37 -11.77 15.19
C ILE A 100 -10.04 -11.55 14.46
N PHE A 101 -9.97 -10.54 13.59
CA PHE A 101 -8.83 -10.33 12.69
C PHE A 101 -7.95 -9.13 13.07
N GLY A 102 -8.27 -8.42 14.14
CA GLY A 102 -7.55 -7.21 14.56
C GLY A 102 -6.14 -7.53 15.04
N GLY A 103 -5.17 -6.74 14.57
CA GLY A 103 -3.78 -6.84 14.98
C GLY A 103 -3.53 -6.23 16.36
N PRO A 104 -2.45 -6.63 17.06
CA PRO A 104 -2.06 -6.04 18.36
C PRO A 104 -1.68 -4.55 18.27
N THR A 105 -1.44 -4.02 17.07
CA THR A 105 -1.06 -2.62 16.80
C THR A 105 -2.25 -1.67 16.70
N GLY A 106 -3.50 -2.18 16.73
CA GLY A 106 -4.71 -1.35 16.57
C GLY A 106 -5.01 -0.96 15.12
N GLU A 107 -4.26 -1.49 14.16
CA GLU A 107 -4.55 -1.33 12.73
C GLU A 107 -5.64 -2.32 12.30
N VAL A 108 -6.57 -1.86 11.45
CA VAL A 108 -7.60 -2.71 10.85
C VAL A 108 -6.93 -3.54 9.76
N SER A 109 -6.92 -4.86 9.95
CA SER A 109 -6.34 -5.79 8.98
C SER A 109 -7.17 -5.86 7.69
N LYS A 110 -6.51 -6.19 6.58
CA LYS A 110 -7.17 -6.36 5.27
C LYS A 110 -8.22 -7.46 5.36
N GLU A 111 -7.92 -8.52 6.10
CA GLU A 111 -8.80 -9.67 6.34
C GLU A 111 -10.09 -9.24 7.05
N ALA A 112 -10.01 -8.35 8.05
CA ALA A 112 -11.20 -7.84 8.73
C ALA A 112 -12.17 -7.17 7.75
N LEU A 113 -11.65 -6.37 6.81
CA LEU A 113 -12.47 -5.66 5.82
C LEU A 113 -13.03 -6.61 4.75
N ILE A 114 -12.27 -7.62 4.33
CA ILE A 114 -12.72 -8.63 3.37
C ILE A 114 -13.86 -9.47 3.95
N TYR A 115 -13.75 -9.93 5.21
CA TYR A 115 -14.77 -10.79 5.82
C TYR A 115 -15.97 -10.04 6.41
N TRP A 116 -15.85 -8.73 6.62
CA TRP A 116 -16.89 -7.90 7.23
C TRP A 116 -18.28 -8.04 6.57
N PRO A 117 -18.43 -7.93 5.24
CA PRO A 117 -19.73 -8.14 4.57
C PRO A 117 -20.36 -9.50 4.90
N VAL A 118 -19.55 -10.57 4.85
CA VAL A 118 -20.02 -11.95 5.06
C VAL A 118 -20.43 -12.18 6.52
N ILE A 119 -19.63 -11.72 7.48
CA ILE A 119 -19.97 -11.80 8.91
C ILE A 119 -21.25 -11.01 9.20
N SER A 120 -21.42 -9.83 8.59
CA SER A 120 -22.65 -9.04 8.70
C SER A 120 -23.87 -9.79 8.17
N ALA A 121 -23.72 -10.52 7.05
CA ALA A 121 -24.76 -11.38 6.50
C ALA A 121 -25.16 -12.50 7.47
N ILE A 122 -24.17 -13.15 8.10
CA ILE A 122 -24.39 -14.21 9.08
C ILE A 122 -25.18 -13.67 10.26
N ILE A 123 -24.77 -12.53 10.83
CA ILE A 123 -25.46 -11.90 11.96
C ILE A 123 -26.90 -11.54 11.60
N ALA A 124 -27.12 -10.96 10.41
CA ALA A 124 -28.45 -10.62 9.92
C ALA A 124 -29.36 -11.86 9.76
N ALA A 125 -28.79 -13.01 9.43
CA ALA A 125 -29.53 -14.24 9.21
C ALA A 125 -29.93 -14.96 10.51
N ILE A 126 -29.21 -14.76 11.63
CA ILE A 126 -29.45 -15.47 12.90
C ILE A 126 -30.94 -15.47 13.33
N PRO A 127 -31.65 -14.32 13.35
CA PRO A 127 -33.04 -14.27 13.80
C PRO A 127 -33.99 -15.11 12.93
N ASP A 128 -33.67 -15.36 11.67
CA ASP A 128 -34.51 -16.17 10.77
C ASP A 128 -34.34 -17.68 10.99
N PHE A 129 -33.25 -18.09 11.66
CA PHE A 129 -32.97 -19.49 12.01
C PHE A 129 -33.28 -19.83 13.47
N VAL A 130 -33.61 -18.83 14.30
CA VAL A 130 -33.77 -18.99 15.75
C VAL A 130 -35.12 -18.40 16.18
N ASN A 131 -36.01 -19.24 16.72
CA ASN A 131 -37.29 -18.78 17.26
C ASN A 131 -37.11 -18.02 18.60
N ASP A 132 -38.15 -17.32 19.07
CA ASP A 132 -38.19 -16.57 20.35
C ASP A 132 -37.78 -17.39 21.59
N ARG A 133 -37.79 -18.73 21.49
CA ARG A 133 -37.32 -19.67 22.53
C ARG A 133 -35.91 -20.22 22.30
N LEU A 134 -35.12 -19.56 21.46
CA LEU A 134 -33.77 -19.96 21.04
C LEU A 134 -33.70 -21.36 20.41
N ARG A 135 -34.78 -21.81 19.75
CA ARG A 135 -34.83 -23.13 19.11
C ARG A 135 -34.53 -23.02 17.61
N PRO A 136 -33.64 -23.88 17.06
CA PRO A 136 -33.30 -23.85 15.65
C PRO A 136 -34.55 -24.18 14.82
N THR A 137 -34.89 -23.29 13.90
CA THR A 137 -36.10 -23.37 13.08
C THR A 137 -35.74 -23.15 11.62
N LYS A 138 -36.41 -23.88 10.72
CA LYS A 138 -36.18 -23.72 9.29
C LYS A 138 -36.95 -22.50 8.79
N PRO A 139 -36.30 -21.51 8.13
CA PRO A 139 -37.00 -20.35 7.61
C PRO A 139 -38.00 -20.73 6.51
N PRO A 140 -39.09 -19.96 6.34
CA PRO A 140 -40.06 -20.14 5.26
C PRO A 140 -39.42 -19.88 3.88
N LEU A 141 -39.99 -20.50 2.83
CA LEU A 141 -39.44 -20.49 1.45
C LEU A 141 -39.11 -19.09 0.92
N HIS A 142 -39.99 -18.11 1.11
CA HIS A 142 -39.77 -16.72 0.68
C HIS A 142 -38.57 -16.06 1.38
N LYS A 143 -38.39 -16.31 2.69
CA LYS A 143 -37.22 -15.79 3.42
C LYS A 143 -35.91 -16.43 2.97
N ARG A 144 -35.95 -17.70 2.53
CA ARG A 144 -34.74 -18.37 2.01
C ARG A 144 -34.20 -17.70 0.76
N GLN A 145 -35.07 -17.28 -0.16
CA GLN A 145 -34.64 -16.55 -1.36
C GLN A 145 -33.97 -15.22 -0.98
N ASN A 146 -34.58 -14.46 -0.06
CA ASN A 146 -33.99 -13.22 0.43
C ASN A 146 -32.63 -13.44 1.12
N LEU A 147 -32.48 -14.52 1.89
CA LEU A 147 -31.20 -14.90 2.49
C LEU A 147 -30.15 -15.23 1.43
N VAL A 148 -30.50 -15.98 0.38
CA VAL A 148 -29.57 -16.28 -0.73
C VAL A 148 -29.12 -15.00 -1.43
N ILE A 149 -30.04 -14.07 -1.69
CA ILE A 149 -29.72 -12.77 -2.29
C ILE A 149 -28.82 -11.95 -1.34
N LEU A 150 -29.12 -11.92 -0.04
CA LEU A 150 -28.30 -11.26 0.97
C LEU A 150 -26.89 -11.84 0.99
N PHE A 151 -26.72 -13.15 1.13
CA PHE A 151 -25.39 -13.77 1.12
C PHE A 151 -24.66 -13.55 -0.20
N GLY A 152 -25.33 -13.71 -1.34
CA GLY A 152 -24.73 -13.50 -2.66
C GLY A 152 -24.20 -12.08 -2.84
N THR A 153 -24.99 -11.07 -2.43
CA THR A 153 -24.55 -9.67 -2.48
C THR A 153 -23.40 -9.37 -1.52
N GLN A 154 -23.41 -9.90 -0.30
CA GLN A 154 -22.32 -9.68 0.65
C GLN A 154 -21.02 -10.38 0.22
N ILE A 155 -21.12 -11.58 -0.38
CA ILE A 155 -19.98 -12.27 -0.99
C ILE A 155 -19.44 -11.45 -2.16
N LEU A 156 -20.30 -10.92 -3.02
CA LEU A 156 -19.87 -10.05 -4.12
C LEU A 156 -19.08 -8.84 -3.61
N ILE A 157 -19.57 -8.18 -2.56
CA ILE A 157 -18.87 -7.04 -1.92
C ILE A 157 -17.52 -7.49 -1.34
N SER A 158 -17.48 -8.65 -0.67
CA SER A 158 -16.24 -9.24 -0.17
C SER A 158 -15.22 -9.50 -1.28
N CYS A 159 -15.67 -10.03 -2.42
CA CYS A 159 -14.83 -10.20 -3.61
C CYS A 159 -14.32 -8.86 -4.15
N TRP A 160 -15.14 -7.80 -4.15
CA TRP A 160 -14.70 -6.47 -4.53
C TRP A 160 -13.62 -5.91 -3.59
N PHE A 161 -13.75 -6.10 -2.28
CA PHE A 161 -12.70 -5.71 -1.33
C PHE A 161 -11.42 -6.50 -1.55
N GLN A 162 -11.53 -7.82 -1.74
CA GLN A 162 -10.36 -8.65 -2.05
C GLN A 162 -9.67 -8.19 -3.33
N PHE A 163 -10.44 -7.93 -4.39
CA PHE A 163 -9.91 -7.40 -5.64
C PHE A 163 -9.21 -6.06 -5.45
N TYR A 164 -9.82 -5.14 -4.69
CA TYR A 164 -9.22 -3.86 -4.36
C TYR A 164 -7.87 -4.01 -3.66
N PHE A 165 -7.77 -4.85 -2.63
CA PHE A 165 -6.50 -5.04 -1.92
C PHE A 165 -5.43 -5.70 -2.79
N VAL A 166 -5.81 -6.69 -3.61
CA VAL A 166 -4.88 -7.32 -4.57
C VAL A 166 -4.37 -6.28 -5.58
N ALA A 167 -5.26 -5.47 -6.15
CA ALA A 167 -4.88 -4.42 -7.09
C ALA A 167 -3.98 -3.37 -6.44
N GLN A 168 -4.28 -2.97 -5.20
CA GLN A 168 -3.47 -2.02 -4.46
C GLN A 168 -2.08 -2.59 -4.14
N ASP A 169 -1.99 -3.87 -3.77
CA ASP A 169 -0.72 -4.55 -3.50
C ASP A 169 0.12 -4.66 -4.77
N TRP A 170 -0.50 -4.95 -5.92
CA TRP A 170 0.18 -4.93 -7.21
C TRP A 170 0.76 -3.54 -7.54
N LEU A 171 -0.01 -2.47 -7.36
CA LEU A 171 0.48 -1.11 -7.62
C LEU A 171 1.58 -0.68 -6.64
N THR A 172 1.56 -1.21 -5.42
CA THR A 172 2.60 -0.92 -4.41
C THR A 172 3.90 -1.66 -4.73
N GLN A 173 3.80 -2.93 -5.15
CA GLN A 173 4.95 -3.77 -5.47
C GLN A 173 5.52 -3.51 -6.86
N TYR A 174 4.69 -3.04 -7.80
CA TYR A 174 5.02 -2.79 -9.21
C TYR A 174 4.56 -1.39 -9.67
N PRO A 175 5.05 -0.29 -9.06
CA PRO A 175 4.67 1.07 -9.41
C PRO A 175 4.85 1.43 -10.89
N SER A 176 5.82 0.84 -11.62
CA SER A 176 5.94 1.12 -13.07
C SER A 176 4.78 0.59 -13.90
N LEU A 177 3.96 -0.35 -13.40
CA LEU A 177 2.71 -0.74 -14.05
C LEU A 177 1.73 0.43 -14.15
N ALA A 178 1.77 1.39 -13.23
CA ALA A 178 0.91 2.57 -13.28
C ALA A 178 1.19 3.44 -14.52
N ILE A 179 2.40 3.32 -15.08
CA ILE A 179 2.88 4.11 -16.22
C ILE A 179 2.57 3.41 -17.54
N ASP A 180 2.48 2.08 -17.55
CA ASP A 180 2.22 1.28 -18.76
C ASP A 180 0.90 1.64 -19.45
N ASP A 181 0.84 1.50 -20.78
CA ASP A 181 -0.38 1.80 -21.55
C ASP A 181 -1.27 0.55 -21.62
N PHE A 182 -2.43 0.63 -20.99
CA PHE A 182 -3.46 -0.41 -21.05
C PHE A 182 -4.58 -0.09 -22.04
N SER A 183 -4.40 0.89 -22.94
CA SER A 183 -5.39 1.26 -23.96
C SER A 183 -5.87 0.08 -24.81
N GLN A 184 -5.01 -0.93 -25.02
CA GLN A 184 -5.33 -2.15 -25.78
C GLN A 184 -5.82 -3.33 -24.92
N SER A 185 -6.01 -3.12 -23.61
CA SER A 185 -6.51 -4.17 -22.71
C SER A 185 -8.03 -4.26 -22.77
N ALA A 186 -8.55 -5.48 -22.89
CA ALA A 186 -9.99 -5.74 -22.84
C ALA A 186 -10.59 -5.57 -21.41
N PHE A 187 -9.75 -5.42 -20.39
CA PHE A 187 -10.18 -5.48 -18.98
C PHE A 187 -9.86 -4.22 -18.16
N VAL A 188 -8.85 -3.43 -18.54
CA VAL A 188 -8.39 -2.28 -17.74
C VAL A 188 -8.09 -1.11 -18.67
N THR A 189 -8.81 0.00 -18.52
CA THR A 189 -8.52 1.26 -19.24
C THR A 189 -8.21 2.36 -18.22
N LYS A 190 -7.23 3.23 -18.51
CA LYS A 190 -6.91 4.37 -17.65
C LYS A 190 -8.03 5.42 -17.78
N LEU A 191 -8.81 5.62 -16.71
CA LEU A 191 -9.87 6.65 -16.69
C LEU A 191 -9.34 8.07 -16.46
N ALA A 192 -8.09 8.24 -16.01
CA ALA A 192 -7.44 9.54 -15.87
C ALA A 192 -5.91 9.38 -15.90
N SER A 193 -5.22 10.36 -16.50
CA SER A 193 -3.77 10.49 -16.41
C SER A 193 -3.40 10.89 -14.98
N SER A 194 -2.97 9.93 -14.16
CA SER A 194 -2.43 10.23 -12.83
C SER A 194 -1.17 11.09 -12.96
N GLU A 195 -0.94 11.95 -11.96
CA GLU A 195 0.30 12.72 -11.76
C GLU A 195 1.54 11.85 -12.04
N SER A 196 2.60 12.46 -12.58
CA SER A 196 3.81 11.78 -13.08
C SER A 196 4.41 10.84 -12.04
N VAL A 197 4.05 9.56 -12.10
CA VAL A 197 4.68 8.51 -11.31
C VAL A 197 6.09 8.35 -11.86
N ILE A 198 7.09 8.54 -11.01
CA ILE A 198 8.51 8.35 -11.38
C ILE A 198 8.73 6.85 -11.58
N PRO A 199 9.15 6.40 -12.78
CA PRO A 199 9.43 4.99 -13.02
C PRO A 199 10.56 4.45 -12.11
N ARG A 200 10.54 3.16 -11.79
CA ARG A 200 11.60 2.60 -10.93
C ARG A 200 12.97 2.55 -11.59
N GLY A 201 13.04 2.34 -12.90
CA GLY A 201 14.30 2.42 -13.63
C GLY A 201 14.99 3.78 -13.46
N GLU A 202 14.22 4.87 -13.40
CA GLU A 202 14.75 6.22 -13.19
C GLU A 202 15.34 6.36 -11.79
N LEU A 203 14.61 5.91 -10.76
CA LEU A 203 15.10 5.92 -9.38
C LEU A 203 16.38 5.10 -9.24
N LEU A 204 16.46 3.94 -9.92
CA LEU A 204 17.66 3.11 -9.95
C LEU A 204 18.83 3.82 -10.62
N LEU A 205 18.65 4.36 -11.83
CA LEU A 205 19.71 5.07 -12.57
C LEU A 205 20.17 6.35 -11.84
N ASN A 206 19.26 7.06 -11.19
CA ASN A 206 19.58 8.22 -10.35
C ASN A 206 20.34 7.83 -9.08
N ALA A 207 20.02 6.69 -8.45
CA ALA A 207 20.77 6.17 -7.31
C ALA A 207 22.17 5.64 -7.70
N MET A 208 22.34 5.16 -8.93
CA MET A 208 23.65 4.71 -9.44
C MET A 208 24.62 5.85 -9.73
N GLU A 209 24.13 7.01 -10.18
CA GLU A 209 24.96 8.18 -10.53
C GLU A 209 25.99 8.56 -9.44
N PRO A 210 25.61 8.83 -8.18
CA PRO A 210 26.57 9.23 -7.15
C PRO A 210 27.60 8.14 -6.84
N LYS A 211 27.24 6.86 -7.00
CA LYS A 211 28.15 5.72 -6.80
C LYS A 211 29.16 5.62 -7.94
N LEU A 212 28.72 5.82 -9.18
CA LEU A 212 29.63 5.89 -10.33
C LEU A 212 30.54 7.11 -10.24
N ALA A 213 30.01 8.26 -9.84
CA ALA A 213 30.82 9.45 -9.60
C ALA A 213 31.91 9.18 -8.55
N GLN A 214 31.62 8.45 -7.47
CA GLN A 214 32.63 8.09 -6.46
C GLN A 214 33.76 7.21 -7.03
N GLN A 215 33.43 6.29 -7.95
CA GLN A 215 34.38 5.36 -8.54
C GLN A 215 35.16 5.96 -9.71
N LEU A 216 34.57 6.91 -10.45
CA LEU A 216 35.08 7.41 -11.72
C LEU A 216 35.49 8.88 -11.68
N ASN A 217 34.98 9.72 -10.79
CA ASN A 217 35.30 11.16 -10.75
C ASN A 217 36.62 11.41 -10.01
N ALA A 218 37.42 12.38 -10.49
CA ALA A 218 38.70 12.77 -9.91
C ALA A 218 39.69 11.60 -9.72
N LYS A 219 39.57 10.55 -10.55
CA LYS A 219 40.51 9.43 -10.59
C LYS A 219 41.55 9.65 -11.69
N PRO A 220 42.75 9.04 -11.58
CA PRO A 220 43.73 9.07 -12.66
C PRO A 220 43.13 8.49 -13.95
N TRP A 221 43.36 9.17 -15.08
CA TRP A 221 42.77 8.78 -16.37
C TRP A 221 43.03 7.31 -16.75
N SER A 222 44.24 6.80 -16.50
CA SER A 222 44.61 5.41 -16.77
C SER A 222 43.79 4.39 -16.00
N VAL A 223 43.36 4.71 -14.77
CA VAL A 223 42.51 3.84 -13.95
C VAL A 223 41.10 3.83 -14.51
N VAL A 224 40.59 4.99 -14.92
CA VAL A 224 39.24 5.12 -15.48
C VAL A 224 39.12 4.39 -16.81
N GLU A 225 40.09 4.55 -17.70
CA GLU A 225 40.10 3.88 -19.00
C GLU A 225 40.12 2.35 -18.85
N ARG A 226 40.87 1.84 -17.87
CA ARG A 226 40.89 0.42 -17.53
C ARG A 226 39.51 -0.06 -17.03
N SER A 227 38.89 0.68 -16.11
CA SER A 227 37.55 0.37 -15.58
C SER A 227 36.44 0.43 -16.64
N LEU A 228 36.66 1.09 -17.78
CA LEU A 228 35.71 1.17 -18.89
C LEU A 228 35.83 0.00 -19.89
N LEU A 229 36.86 -0.84 -19.77
CA LEU A 229 36.98 -2.09 -20.53
C LEU A 229 35.82 -3.03 -20.19
N GLN A 230 35.37 -3.82 -21.18
CA GLN A 230 34.10 -4.56 -21.10
C GLN A 230 33.91 -5.36 -19.80
N GLU A 231 34.85 -6.24 -19.46
CA GLU A 231 34.72 -7.10 -18.26
C GLU A 231 34.76 -6.31 -16.94
N GLU A 232 35.64 -5.31 -16.84
CA GLU A 232 35.76 -4.49 -15.62
C GLU A 232 34.54 -3.58 -15.47
N ARG A 233 34.01 -3.09 -16.59
CA ARG A 233 32.80 -2.27 -16.66
C ARG A 233 31.58 -3.06 -16.20
N GLU A 234 31.34 -4.24 -16.74
CA GLU A 234 30.19 -5.08 -16.35
C GLU A 234 30.20 -5.35 -14.84
N LYS A 235 31.36 -5.72 -14.27
CA LYS A 235 31.52 -5.91 -12.81
C LYS A 235 31.28 -4.63 -12.01
N LEU A 236 31.77 -3.49 -12.49
CA LEU A 236 31.55 -2.19 -11.86
C LEU A 236 30.06 -1.83 -11.85
N ILE A 237 29.38 -1.99 -12.99
CA ILE A 237 27.96 -1.68 -13.15
C ILE A 237 27.10 -2.60 -12.28
N ASP A 238 27.36 -3.91 -12.26
CA ASP A 238 26.63 -4.85 -11.42
C ASP A 238 26.77 -4.53 -9.92
N THR A 239 28.00 -4.22 -9.50
CA THR A 239 28.28 -3.85 -8.10
C THR A 239 27.55 -2.56 -7.72
N VAL A 240 27.61 -1.55 -8.59
CA VAL A 240 26.95 -0.27 -8.35
C VAL A 240 25.44 -0.40 -8.39
N ALA A 241 24.88 -1.20 -9.30
CA ALA A 241 23.45 -1.46 -9.39
C ALA A 241 22.94 -2.16 -8.13
N GLN A 242 23.67 -3.17 -7.61
CA GLN A 242 23.32 -3.83 -6.34
C GLN A 242 23.36 -2.85 -5.15
N GLN A 243 24.38 -1.98 -5.08
CA GLN A 243 24.46 -0.95 -4.04
C GLN A 243 23.35 0.09 -4.16
N ALA A 244 22.97 0.48 -5.37
CA ALA A 244 21.86 1.40 -5.62
C ALA A 244 20.51 0.78 -5.19
N LYS A 245 20.28 -0.50 -5.48
CA LYS A 245 19.09 -1.25 -5.04
C LYS A 245 18.94 -1.29 -3.50
N GLN A 246 20.04 -1.25 -2.76
CA GLN A 246 20.00 -1.18 -1.28
C GLN A 246 19.63 0.20 -0.74
N GLN A 247 19.73 1.26 -1.54
CA GLN A 247 19.43 2.64 -1.14
C GLN A 247 18.00 3.06 -1.47
N ILE A 248 17.35 2.37 -2.41
CA ILE A 248 15.94 2.58 -2.75
C ILE A 248 15.06 1.66 -1.91
N THR A 249 13.80 2.07 -1.67
CA THR A 249 12.81 1.21 -1.00
C THR A 249 12.71 -0.12 -1.74
N THR A 250 12.95 -1.24 -1.06
CA THR A 250 12.92 -2.54 -1.71
C THR A 250 11.50 -2.93 -2.10
N VAL A 251 11.29 -3.20 -3.38
CA VAL A 251 10.02 -3.71 -3.93
C VAL A 251 10.29 -4.91 -4.82
N GLU A 252 9.27 -5.74 -5.06
CA GLU A 252 9.43 -6.92 -5.92
C GLU A 252 9.85 -6.55 -7.36
N GLU A 253 9.38 -5.40 -7.84
CA GLU A 253 9.74 -4.84 -9.15
C GLU A 253 11.25 -4.70 -9.37
N ASP A 254 12.04 -4.46 -8.32
CA ASP A 254 13.49 -4.23 -8.45
C ASP A 254 14.22 -5.44 -9.06
N ASN A 255 13.67 -6.65 -8.92
CA ASN A 255 14.22 -7.88 -9.49
C ASN A 255 13.97 -7.99 -11.01
N LEU A 256 13.01 -7.23 -11.54
CA LEU A 256 12.64 -7.24 -12.95
C LEU A 256 13.40 -6.17 -13.75
N TRP A 257 14.17 -5.30 -13.08
CA TRP A 257 15.04 -4.32 -13.72
C TRP A 257 16.48 -4.84 -13.82
N GLY A 258 16.94 -4.99 -15.06
CA GLY A 258 18.34 -5.22 -15.40
C GLY A 258 19.02 -3.94 -15.84
N VAL A 259 20.31 -3.76 -15.53
CA VAL A 259 21.08 -2.60 -15.99
C VAL A 259 22.14 -3.07 -16.98
N VAL A 260 22.15 -2.49 -18.16
CA VAL A 260 23.14 -2.72 -19.21
C VAL A 260 23.92 -1.44 -19.46
N SER A 261 25.16 -1.57 -19.92
CA SER A 261 26.02 -0.42 -20.19
C SER A 261 26.66 -0.47 -21.58
N GLY A 262 26.67 0.69 -22.24
CA GLY A 262 27.36 0.94 -23.49
C GLY A 262 28.44 2.01 -23.29
N VAL A 263 29.53 1.93 -24.05
CA VAL A 263 30.55 2.98 -24.07
C VAL A 263 30.77 3.41 -25.51
N SER A 264 30.76 4.72 -25.74
CA SER A 264 31.16 5.32 -27.02
C SER A 264 32.32 6.29 -26.80
N SER A 265 33.31 6.24 -27.70
CA SER A 265 34.46 7.14 -27.66
C SER A 265 34.07 8.50 -28.25
N ARG A 266 34.54 9.59 -27.64
CA ARG A 266 34.39 10.96 -28.12
C ARG A 266 35.77 11.63 -28.11
N SER A 267 35.96 12.68 -28.91
CA SER A 267 37.27 13.32 -29.13
C SER A 267 38.01 13.79 -27.87
N ALA A 268 37.34 13.96 -26.73
CA ALA A 268 37.94 14.38 -25.45
C ALA A 268 37.63 13.44 -24.26
N GLY A 269 37.17 12.20 -24.53
CA GLY A 269 36.85 11.23 -23.49
C GLY A 269 35.87 10.13 -23.90
N TYR A 270 35.04 9.68 -22.96
CA TYR A 270 34.09 8.57 -23.15
C TYR A 270 32.68 8.99 -22.73
N ASN A 271 31.68 8.50 -23.46
CA ASN A 271 30.28 8.54 -23.03
C ASN A 271 29.91 7.15 -22.53
N LEU A 272 29.58 7.06 -21.24
CA LEU A 272 29.03 5.87 -20.60
C LEU A 272 27.51 5.97 -20.63
N GLU A 273 26.88 5.10 -21.42
CA GLU A 273 25.44 4.99 -21.51
C GLU A 273 24.96 3.86 -20.58
N LEU A 274 24.07 4.19 -19.64
CA LEU A 274 23.45 3.24 -18.73
C LEU A 274 22.00 3.04 -19.16
N ARG A 275 21.60 1.81 -19.43
CA ARG A 275 20.22 1.45 -19.77
C ARG A 275 19.63 0.57 -18.68
N ALA A 276 18.59 1.05 -18.02
CA ALA A 276 17.71 0.20 -17.22
C ALA A 276 16.68 -0.44 -18.15
N VAL A 277 16.74 -1.77 -18.29
CA VAL A 277 15.87 -2.56 -19.15
C VAL A 277 14.89 -3.34 -18.29
N TRP A 278 13.61 -3.19 -18.61
CA TRP A 278 12.53 -3.92 -17.98
C TRP A 278 12.43 -5.34 -18.53
N GLN A 279 12.58 -6.33 -17.66
CA GLN A 279 12.49 -7.76 -17.98
C GLN A 279 11.14 -8.38 -17.57
N GLY A 280 10.27 -7.59 -16.94
CA GLY A 280 8.97 -8.04 -16.46
C GLY A 280 7.89 -8.12 -17.54
N PRO A 281 6.63 -8.36 -17.12
CA PRO A 281 5.47 -8.36 -18.01
C PRO A 281 5.30 -7.01 -18.71
N ARG A 282 4.90 -7.03 -19.98
CA ARG A 282 4.75 -5.82 -20.81
C ARG A 282 3.41 -5.84 -21.53
N ALA A 283 2.74 -4.68 -21.59
CA ALA A 283 1.56 -4.53 -22.43
C ALA A 283 1.92 -4.51 -23.93
N LEU A 284 3.04 -3.85 -24.28
CA LEU A 284 3.51 -3.72 -25.66
C LEU A 284 4.70 -4.66 -25.95
N PRO A 285 4.88 -5.10 -27.20
CA PRO A 285 6.03 -5.93 -27.60
C PRO A 285 7.36 -5.15 -27.64
N GLN A 286 7.33 -3.84 -27.47
CA GLN A 286 8.52 -2.98 -27.46
C GLN A 286 9.36 -3.18 -26.20
N GLU A 287 10.65 -2.86 -26.27
CA GLU A 287 11.55 -2.94 -25.13
C GLU A 287 11.40 -1.68 -24.27
N TYR A 288 10.84 -1.85 -23.07
CA TYR A 288 10.76 -0.77 -22.10
C TYR A 288 12.14 -0.56 -21.50
N SER A 289 12.76 0.56 -21.84
CA SER A 289 14.06 0.93 -21.34
C SER A 289 14.14 2.42 -21.00
N GLN A 290 14.96 2.71 -20.01
CA GLN A 290 15.30 4.06 -19.59
C GLN A 290 16.81 4.20 -19.68
N THR A 291 17.25 5.32 -20.23
CA THR A 291 18.64 5.55 -20.56
C THR A 291 19.14 6.78 -19.81
N LYS A 292 20.31 6.66 -19.20
CA LYS A 292 21.06 7.75 -18.60
C LYS A 292 22.46 7.79 -19.20
N THR A 293 22.82 8.92 -19.77
CA THR A 293 24.12 9.10 -20.41
C THR A 293 25.03 9.92 -19.51
N CYS A 294 26.22 9.41 -19.24
CA CYS A 294 27.23 10.05 -18.41
C CYS A 294 28.51 10.31 -19.21
N GLN A 295 28.93 11.56 -19.24
CA GLN A 295 30.14 12.00 -19.92
C GLN A 295 31.34 11.94 -18.97
N ILE A 296 32.42 11.32 -19.46
CA ILE A 296 33.69 11.16 -18.77
C ILE A 296 34.75 11.89 -19.59
N ILE A 297 35.19 13.07 -19.12
CA ILE A 297 36.18 13.88 -19.82
C ILE A 297 37.52 13.91 -19.08
N GLN A 298 38.59 14.06 -19.84
CA GLN A 298 39.94 14.21 -19.31
C GLN A 298 40.22 15.70 -18.98
N VAL A 299 40.63 15.98 -17.74
CA VAL A 299 40.94 17.33 -17.26
C VAL A 299 42.37 17.37 -16.71
N PRO A 300 43.21 18.35 -17.10
CA PRO A 300 44.55 18.48 -16.56
C PRO A 300 44.49 18.84 -15.06
N THR A 301 45.35 18.21 -14.26
CA THR A 301 45.46 18.51 -12.82
C THR A 301 46.13 19.86 -12.65
N THR A 302 45.39 20.91 -12.27
CA THR A 302 45.96 22.20 -11.88
C THR A 302 46.54 22.13 -10.48
N THR A 303 47.67 21.44 -10.33
CA THR A 303 48.49 21.58 -9.11
C THR A 303 49.22 22.91 -9.16
N ASN A 304 48.59 23.95 -8.60
CA ASN A 304 49.31 25.09 -8.04
C ASN A 304 50.06 24.61 -6.78
N SER A 305 51.05 23.74 -6.97
CA SER A 305 51.98 23.34 -5.92
C SER A 305 53.33 24.00 -6.24
N PRO A 306 53.89 24.83 -5.35
CA PRO A 306 55.12 25.59 -5.62
C PRO A 306 56.40 24.72 -5.75
N ASN A 307 56.28 23.40 -5.87
CA ASN A 307 57.40 22.44 -5.93
C ASN A 307 57.42 21.53 -7.17
N THR A 308 56.68 21.85 -8.23
CA THR A 308 56.70 21.02 -9.45
C THR A 308 58.04 21.15 -10.17
N GLN A 309 58.81 20.05 -10.23
CA GLN A 309 60.05 19.97 -10.99
C GLN A 309 59.77 20.15 -12.50
N PRO A 310 60.59 20.93 -13.23
CA PRO A 310 60.42 21.11 -14.67
C PRO A 310 60.74 19.79 -15.40
N GLY A 311 59.72 19.20 -16.03
CA GLY A 311 59.87 18.02 -16.90
C GLY A 311 58.86 16.89 -16.72
N GLN A 312 57.95 16.93 -15.74
CA GLN A 312 56.92 15.89 -15.60
C GLN A 312 55.76 16.10 -16.60
N PRO A 313 55.30 15.02 -17.28
CA PRO A 313 54.14 15.10 -18.16
C PRO A 313 52.88 15.47 -17.36
N PRO A 314 51.93 16.22 -17.96
CA PRO A 314 50.71 16.63 -17.28
C PRO A 314 49.95 15.40 -16.77
N THR A 315 49.66 15.37 -15.48
CA THR A 315 48.78 14.35 -14.89
C THR A 315 47.34 14.72 -15.20
N PHE A 316 46.60 13.77 -15.77
CA PHE A 316 45.21 13.97 -16.11
C PHE A 316 44.30 13.20 -15.17
N ILE A 317 43.24 13.86 -14.73
CA ILE A 317 42.15 13.28 -13.94
C ILE A 317 40.86 13.28 -14.76
N SER A 318 39.94 12.42 -14.38
CA SER A 318 38.60 12.36 -14.95
C SER A 318 37.66 13.38 -14.31
N ARG A 319 36.73 13.92 -15.11
CA ARG A 319 35.50 14.56 -14.65
C ARG A 319 34.30 13.76 -15.15
N PHE A 320 33.35 13.51 -14.26
CA PHE A 320 32.14 12.71 -14.51
C PHE A 320 30.89 13.60 -14.35
N GLU A 321 30.06 13.68 -15.40
CA GLU A 321 28.81 14.45 -15.41
C GLU A 321 27.73 13.64 -16.14
N CYS A 322 26.50 13.56 -15.62
CA CYS A 322 25.40 12.83 -16.26
C CYS A 322 24.26 13.75 -16.71
N GLU A 323 23.63 13.37 -17.82
CA GLU A 323 22.37 13.94 -18.29
C GLU A 323 21.18 13.36 -17.49
N PRO A 324 20.01 14.04 -17.48
CA PRO A 324 18.78 13.46 -16.93
C PRO A 324 18.39 12.17 -17.65
N VAL A 325 17.66 11.29 -16.94
CA VAL A 325 17.16 10.02 -17.49
C VAL A 325 16.13 10.31 -18.58
N ARG A 326 16.19 9.56 -19.68
CA ARG A 326 15.23 9.62 -20.80
C ARG A 326 14.65 8.24 -21.10
N GLY A 327 13.48 8.18 -21.71
CA GLY A 327 12.88 6.92 -22.20
C GLY A 327 11.48 6.65 -21.64
N TRP A 328 11.14 5.36 -21.54
CA TRP A 328 9.79 4.88 -21.20
C TRP A 328 9.25 5.53 -19.92
N GLY A 329 8.11 6.21 -20.04
CA GLY A 329 7.43 6.84 -18.90
C GLY A 329 7.92 8.24 -18.50
N ILE A 330 8.92 8.79 -19.20
CA ILE A 330 9.51 10.11 -18.92
C ILE A 330 9.30 11.05 -20.13
N ASP A 331 9.87 10.69 -21.28
CA ASP A 331 9.90 11.54 -22.48
C ASP A 331 9.08 10.96 -23.66
N GLU A 332 8.70 9.68 -23.59
CA GLU A 332 7.80 9.06 -24.56
C GLU A 332 6.35 9.35 -24.16
N PRO A 333 5.61 10.17 -24.92
CA PRO A 333 4.20 10.37 -24.63
C PRO A 333 3.48 9.03 -24.78
N ILE A 334 2.69 8.67 -23.76
CA ILE A 334 1.69 7.61 -23.87
C ILE A 334 0.77 8.04 -25.02
N ILE A 335 0.92 7.42 -26.20
CA ILE A 335 0.10 7.73 -27.36
C ILE A 335 -1.32 7.25 -27.04
N ALA A 336 -2.11 8.11 -26.42
CA ALA A 336 -3.54 7.95 -26.36
C ALA A 336 -4.05 8.12 -27.80
N ASN A 337 -4.27 7.01 -28.50
CA ASN A 337 -5.07 7.04 -29.71
C ASN A 337 -6.48 7.46 -29.29
N ASP A 338 -6.77 8.76 -29.41
CA ASP A 338 -8.12 9.31 -29.38
C ASP A 338 -8.91 8.80 -30.60
N SER A 339 -9.30 7.53 -30.57
CA SER A 339 -10.16 6.92 -31.59
C SER A 339 -11.60 6.74 -31.10
N PHE A 340 -12.03 7.45 -30.06
CA PHE A 340 -13.40 7.39 -29.52
C PHE A 340 -14.33 8.53 -29.96
N LEU A 341 -13.96 9.25 -31.03
CA LEU A 341 -14.85 10.17 -31.74
C LEU A 341 -14.87 9.86 -33.24
N GLN A 342 -15.43 8.70 -33.61
CA GLN A 342 -16.04 8.47 -34.93
C GLN A 342 -17.29 7.61 -34.81
#